data_AF-A0A8T7ELS6-F1
#
_entry.id   AF-A0A8T7ELS6-F1
#
_cell.length_a   1.000
_cell.length_b   1.000
_cell.length_c   1.000
_cell.angle_alpha   90.00
_cell.angle_beta   90.00
_cell.angle_gamma   90.00
#
_symmetry.space_group_name_H-M   'P 1'
#
loop_
_entity.id
_entity.type
_entity.pdbx_description
1 polymer ?
#
loop_
_entity_poly.entity_id
_entity_poly.type
_entity_poly.pdbx_seq_one_letter_code
_entity_poly.pdbx_strand_id
1 'polypeptide(L)' 'MLNGARDSKTMTAAERSRLAGVVKATALAWGIGSASAAEIDQIRILPATRIAMRRALRC' A
#
# COMPACT_ATOMS: atom_id res chain seq x y z
N MET A 1 -9.85 16.01 6.83
CA MET A 1 -9.67 16.04 5.36
C MET A 1 -8.29 15.53 5.01
N LEU A 2 -8.15 14.70 3.96
CA LEU A 2 -6.89 14.13 3.46
C LEU A 2 -6.09 15.14 2.60
N ASN A 3 -6.04 16.41 3.04
CA ASN A 3 -5.37 17.46 2.29
C ASN A 3 -3.87 17.14 2.16
N GLY A 4 -3.36 17.12 0.92
CA GLY A 4 -1.98 16.77 0.62
C GLY A 4 -1.72 15.28 0.33
N ALA A 5 -2.73 14.40 0.44
CA ALA A 5 -2.60 12.98 0.08
C ALA A 5 -2.70 12.77 -1.45
N ARG A 6 -1.79 13.35 -2.24
CA ARG A 6 -1.79 13.20 -3.72
C ARG A 6 -0.74 12.21 -4.23
N ASP A 7 0.50 12.37 -3.82
CA ASP A 7 1.59 11.47 -4.20
C ASP A 7 2.49 11.21 -2.99
N SER A 8 2.50 9.98 -2.49
CA SER A 8 3.31 9.60 -1.34
C SER A 8 4.82 9.69 -1.61
N LYS A 9 5.23 9.74 -2.89
CA LYS A 9 6.64 9.87 -3.31
C LYS A 9 7.17 11.29 -3.15
N THR A 10 6.30 12.31 -3.15
CA THR A 10 6.71 13.71 -2.94
C THR A 10 6.78 14.09 -1.45
N MET A 11 6.54 13.12 -0.56
CA MET A 11 6.42 13.35 0.88
C MET A 11 7.67 12.88 1.63
N THR A 12 7.94 13.51 2.76
CA THR A 12 8.90 13.02 3.76
C THR A 12 8.34 11.78 4.46
N ALA A 13 9.22 11.03 5.13
CA ALA A 13 8.81 9.88 5.93
C ALA A 13 7.86 10.28 7.07
N ALA A 14 8.10 11.42 7.72
CA ALA A 14 7.26 11.93 8.80
C ALA A 14 5.83 12.25 8.33
N GLU A 15 5.70 12.92 7.19
CA GLU A 15 4.39 13.25 6.62
C GLU A 15 3.63 12.00 6.18
N ARG A 16 4.31 10.99 5.60
CA ARG A 16 3.69 9.71 5.25
C ARG A 16 3.15 8.99 6.48
N SER A 17 3.93 8.90 7.56
CA SER A 17 3.49 8.25 8.80
C SER A 17 2.27 8.96 9.39
N ARG A 18 2.28 10.30 9.40
CA ARG A 18 1.15 11.11 9.87
C ARG A 18 -0.10 10.88 9.02
N LEU A 19 0.01 10.93 7.69
CA LEU A 19 -1.13 10.70 6.79
C LEU A 19 -1.63 9.26 6.84
N ALA A 20 -0.75 8.27 6.98
CA ALA A 20 -1.16 6.87 7.10
C ALA A 20 -2.10 6.66 8.30
N GLY A 21 -1.82 7.33 9.43
CA GLY A 21 -2.73 7.33 10.59
C GLY A 21 -4.09 7.93 10.26
N VAL A 22 -4.12 9.08 9.59
CA VAL A 22 -5.38 9.73 9.16
C VAL A 22 -6.17 8.86 8.19
N VAL A 23 -5.51 8.23 7.21
CA VAL A 23 -6.16 7.33 6.25
C VAL A 23 -6.80 6.15 6.97
N LYS A 24 -6.07 5.47 7.85
CA LYS A 24 -6.59 4.32 8.59
C LYS A 24 -7.76 4.67 9.52
N ALA A 25 -7.76 5.88 10.10
CA ALA A 25 -8.85 6.33 10.97
C ALA A 25 -10.10 6.79 10.20
N THR A 26 -9.96 7.19 8.94
CA THR A 26 -11.06 7.76 8.14
C THR A 26 -11.61 6.81 7.07
N ALA A 27 -10.83 5.82 6.65
CA ALA A 27 -11.27 4.83 5.68
C ALA A 27 -12.28 3.86 6.29
N LEU A 28 -13.31 3.50 5.52
CA LEU A 28 -14.28 2.46 5.90
C LEU A 28 -13.60 1.10 6.12
N ALA A 29 -12.62 0.78 5.27
CA ALA A 29 -11.79 -0.41 5.36
C ALA A 29 -10.43 -0.14 4.70
N TRP A 30 -9.41 -0.90 5.11
CA TRP A 30 -8.09 -0.89 4.48
C TRP A 30 -7.47 -2.28 4.58
N GLY A 31 -6.64 -2.63 3.59
CA GLY A 31 -5.99 -3.93 3.50
C GLY A 31 -4.55 -3.81 3.05
N ILE A 32 -3.72 -4.77 3.45
CA ILE A 32 -2.31 -4.87 3.07
C ILE A 32 -2.09 -6.25 2.47
N GLY A 33 -1.52 -6.28 1.27
CA GLY A 33 -1.08 -7.51 0.62
C GLY A 33 0.35 -7.37 0.14
N SER A 34 1.11 -8.46 0.24
CA SER A 34 2.52 -8.51 -0.11
C SER A 34 2.81 -9.72 -1.00
N ALA A 35 3.94 -9.66 -1.70
CA ALA A 35 4.56 -10.79 -2.38
C ALA A 35 6.03 -10.82 -1.95
N SER A 36 6.56 -12.01 -1.64
CA SER A 36 7.95 -12.16 -1.22
C SER A 36 8.92 -12.00 -2.39
N ALA A 37 10.20 -11.71 -2.10
CA ALA A 37 11.24 -11.68 -3.13
C ALA A 37 11.33 -13.01 -3.90
N ALA A 38 11.28 -14.14 -3.18
CA ALA A 38 11.27 -15.47 -3.78
C ALA A 38 10.06 -15.70 -4.70
N GLU A 39 8.87 -15.21 -4.34
CA GLU A 39 7.71 -15.25 -5.25
C GLU A 39 7.96 -14.37 -6.48
N ILE A 40 8.46 -13.15 -6.31
CA ILE A 40 8.78 -12.24 -7.43
C ILE A 40 9.78 -12.89 -8.39
N ASP A 41 10.81 -13.56 -7.87
CA ASP A 41 11.81 -14.24 -8.69
C ASP A 41 11.19 -15.38 -9.51
N GLN A 42 10.18 -16.07 -8.99
CA GLN A 42 9.49 -17.16 -9.67
C GLN A 42 8.50 -16.68 -10.75
N ILE A 43 7.75 -15.61 -10.48
CA ILE A 43 6.63 -15.20 -11.36
C ILE A 43 6.79 -13.81 -11.99
N ARG A 44 7.92 -13.15 -11.76
CA ARG A 44 8.25 -11.77 -12.14
C ARG A 44 7.42 -10.71 -11.42
N ILE A 45 7.92 -9.48 -11.46
CA ILE A 45 7.39 -8.35 -10.69
C ILE A 45 5.93 -8.00 -11.02
N LEU A 46 5.53 -8.03 -12.29
CA LEU A 46 4.18 -7.62 -12.69
C LEU A 46 3.09 -8.60 -12.17
N PRO A 47 3.19 -9.93 -12.38
CA PRO A 47 2.25 -10.88 -11.79
C PRO A 47 2.26 -10.87 -10.25
N ALA A 48 3.43 -10.78 -9.62
CA ALA A 48 3.55 -10.70 -8.16
C ALA A 48 2.85 -9.47 -7.58
N THR A 49 3.00 -8.30 -8.23
CA THR A 49 2.29 -7.08 -7.86
C THR A 49 0.77 -7.27 -7.91
N ARG A 50 0.25 -7.92 -8.96
CA ARG A 50 -1.19 -8.24 -9.08
C ARG A 50 -1.67 -9.23 -8.02
N ILE A 51 -0.82 -10.16 -7.57
CA ILE A 51 -1.15 -11.08 -6.47
C ILE A 51 -1.20 -10.32 -5.14
N ALA A 52 -0.21 -9.47 -4.86
CA ALA A 52 -0.19 -8.64 -3.66
C ALA A 52 -1.45 -7.75 -3.58
N MET A 53 -1.84 -7.11 -4.69
CA MET A 53 -3.10 -6.34 -4.77
C MET A 53 -4.33 -7.20 -4.49
N ARG A 54 -4.41 -8.42 -5.03
CA ARG A 54 -5.51 -9.37 -4.74
C ARG A 54 -5.54 -9.81 -3.28
N ARG A 55 -4.39 -10.00 -2.65
CA ARG A 55 -4.27 -10.29 -1.20
C ARG A 55 -4.77 -9.11 -0.36
N ALA A 56 -4.47 -7.88 -0.78
CA ALA A 56 -4.92 -6.64 -0.11
C ALA A 56 -6.44 -6.45 -0.14
N LEU A 57 -7.15 -7.06 -1.10
CA LEU A 57 -8.61 -6.99 -1.18
C LEU A 57 -9.32 -8.08 -0.36
N ARG A 58 -8.57 -9.07 0.15
CA ARG A 58 -9.11 -10.23 0.88
C ARG A 58 -8.91 -10.15 2.40
N CYS A 59 -8.22 -9.11 2.87
CA CYS A 59 -8.01 -8.87 4.30
C CYS A 59 -9.22 -8.20 4.94
#